data_AF-A0AA89CBU1-F1
#
_entry.id   AF-A0AA89CBU1-F1
#
_cell.length_a   1.000
_cell.length_b   1.000
_cell.length_c   1.000
_cell.angle_alpha   90.00
_cell.angle_beta   90.00
_cell.angle_gamma   90.00
#
_symmetry.space_group_name_H-M   'P 1'
#
loop_
_entity.id
_entity.type
_entity.pdbx_description
1 polymer ?
#
loop_
_entity_poly.entity_id
_entity_poly.type
_entity_poly.pdbx_seq_one_letter_code
_entity_poly.pdbx_strand_id
1 'polypeptide(L)'
;MIQVGDALPDAQLFEFVDEAREGCTLGPNAYSVRDQVAGKRMVIFGLPGAFTPTCSAQHVPGYVEHAEQLRAAGIDEIWCVSVNDAFVMGAWGRDLHTAGKVRMMADGSAAFTHALGLTQDLSARGMGIRSLRYAMVVDGGVVKTLAVEAPGKFEVSDAASVLATLTS
;
A
#
# COMPACT_ATOMS: atom_id res chain seq x y z
N MET A 1 -9.82 -7.45 12.40
CA MET A 1 -9.60 -7.44 10.94
C MET A 1 -10.63 -6.52 10.34
N ILE A 2 -10.19 -5.53 9.58
CA ILE A 2 -11.02 -4.56 8.85
C ILE A 2 -11.99 -5.28 7.89
N GLN A 3 -13.16 -4.71 7.65
CA GLN A 3 -14.18 -5.26 6.76
C GLN A 3 -14.65 -4.22 5.72
N VAL A 4 -15.34 -4.71 4.68
CA VAL A 4 -16.03 -3.83 3.73
C VAL A 4 -17.11 -3.05 4.48
N GLY A 5 -17.14 -1.73 4.26
CA GLY A 5 -18.02 -0.80 4.95
C GLY A 5 -17.39 -0.11 6.16
N ASP A 6 -16.27 -0.61 6.68
CA ASP A 6 -15.55 0.04 7.78
C ASP A 6 -14.84 1.32 7.30
N ALA A 7 -14.77 2.31 8.18
CA ALA A 7 -13.87 3.44 8.02
C ALA A 7 -12.42 2.99 8.25
N LEU A 8 -11.48 3.46 7.44
CA LEU A 8 -10.06 3.21 7.67
C LEU A 8 -9.63 3.76 9.04
N PRO A 9 -8.87 2.98 9.82
CA PRO A 9 -8.26 3.50 11.04
C PRO A 9 -7.26 4.58 10.67
N ASP A 10 -7.18 5.60 11.52
CA ASP A 10 -6.14 6.60 11.37
C ASP A 10 -4.81 6.04 11.90
N ALA A 11 -3.73 6.41 11.24
CA ALA A 11 -2.36 6.06 11.60
C ALA A 11 -1.41 7.04 10.93
N GLN A 12 -0.21 7.18 11.48
CA GLN A 12 0.86 7.93 10.84
C GLN A 12 1.70 6.98 9.99
N LEU A 13 1.69 7.21 8.67
CA LEU A 13 2.60 6.56 7.72
C LEU A 13 3.71 7.53 7.33
N PHE A 14 4.78 6.99 6.76
CA PHE A 14 5.88 7.78 6.23
C PHE A 14 6.09 7.52 4.75
N GLU A 15 6.39 8.55 3.97
CA GLU A 15 6.83 8.41 2.57
C GLU A 15 8.17 9.11 2.41
N PHE A 16 9.09 8.51 1.65
CA PHE A 16 10.37 9.12 1.35
C PHE A 16 10.24 10.07 0.17
N VAL A 17 10.65 11.31 0.36
CA VAL A 17 10.62 12.36 -0.65
C VAL A 17 12.04 12.59 -1.16
N ASP A 18 12.27 12.25 -2.43
CA ASP A 18 13.57 12.35 -3.11
C ASP A 18 13.88 13.75 -3.66
N GLU A 19 12.85 14.59 -3.82
CA GLU A 19 12.97 15.93 -4.39
C GLU A 19 12.26 16.94 -3.49
N ALA A 20 12.89 18.08 -3.24
CA ALA A 20 12.27 19.13 -2.45
C ALA A 20 11.00 19.63 -3.14
N ARG A 21 9.89 19.63 -2.39
CA ARG A 21 8.58 20.14 -2.83
C ARG A 21 8.01 21.02 -1.73
N GLU A 22 7.20 22.00 -2.09
CA GLU A 22 6.57 22.87 -1.11
C GLU A 22 5.76 22.04 -0.10
N GLY A 23 6.01 22.26 1.20
CA GLY A 23 5.39 21.50 2.28
C GLY A 23 5.99 20.12 2.57
N CYS A 24 7.04 19.69 1.86
CA CYS A 24 7.76 18.44 2.13
C CYS A 24 9.26 18.70 2.37
N THR A 25 9.88 17.96 3.28
CA THR A 25 11.34 17.93 3.44
C THR A 25 11.95 16.81 2.60
N LEU A 26 13.25 16.89 2.30
CA LEU A 26 13.96 15.74 1.73
C LEU A 26 14.03 14.61 2.76
N GLY A 27 13.75 13.38 2.32
CA GLY A 27 13.75 12.20 3.18
C GLY A 27 12.36 11.81 3.70
N PRO A 28 12.25 11.16 4.87
CA PRO A 28 10.97 10.65 5.37
C PRO A 28 10.05 11.78 5.83
N ASN A 29 8.84 11.83 5.26
CA ASN A 29 7.77 12.77 5.63
C ASN A 29 6.59 12.00 6.23
N ALA A 30 5.99 12.54 7.28
CA ALA A 30 4.87 11.92 7.98
C ALA A 30 3.52 12.33 7.37
N TYR A 31 2.61 11.37 7.21
CA TYR A 31 1.28 11.58 6.69
C TYR A 31 0.23 10.85 7.54
N SER A 32 -0.84 11.56 7.91
CA SER A 32 -2.03 10.98 8.54
C SER A 32 -2.84 10.21 7.49
N VAL A 33 -3.13 8.93 7.73
CA VAL A 33 -3.95 8.12 6.80
C VAL A 33 -5.29 8.79 6.57
N ARG A 34 -5.97 9.23 7.64
CA ARG A 34 -7.31 9.83 7.53
C ARG A 34 -7.31 11.08 6.65
N ASP A 35 -6.33 11.96 6.83
CA ASP A 35 -6.25 13.21 6.07
C ASP A 35 -5.93 12.95 4.60
N GLN A 36 -5.10 11.95 4.33
CA GLN A 36 -4.67 11.62 2.98
C GLN A 36 -5.75 10.94 2.12
N VAL A 37 -6.63 10.14 2.72
CA VAL A 37 -7.71 9.41 2.02
C VAL A 37 -9.02 10.20 1.94
N ALA A 38 -9.14 11.29 2.70
CA ALA A 38 -10.36 12.11 2.74
C ALA A 38 -10.70 12.66 1.35
N GLY A 39 -11.92 12.41 0.90
CA GLY A 39 -12.43 12.89 -0.40
C GLY A 39 -11.76 12.26 -1.63
N LYS A 40 -10.94 11.22 -1.46
CA LYS A 40 -10.29 10.50 -2.56
C LYS A 40 -10.79 9.07 -2.68
N ARG A 41 -10.70 8.55 -3.90
CA ARG A 41 -10.86 7.13 -4.22
C ARG A 41 -9.49 6.52 -4.46
N MET A 42 -9.12 5.54 -3.64
CA MET A 42 -7.75 5.06 -3.50
C MET A 42 -7.70 3.56 -3.69
N VAL A 43 -6.58 3.06 -4.21
CA VAL A 43 -6.19 1.65 -4.06
C VAL A 43 -5.07 1.59 -3.03
N ILE A 44 -5.23 0.74 -2.02
CA ILE A 44 -4.18 0.47 -1.03
C ILE A 44 -3.90 -1.02 -1.07
N PHE A 45 -2.67 -1.41 -1.43
CA PHE A 45 -2.23 -2.79 -1.36
C PHE A 45 -1.12 -2.95 -0.32
N GLY A 46 -1.33 -3.91 0.59
CA GLY A 46 -0.36 -4.28 1.62
C GLY A 46 0.44 -5.49 1.21
N LEU A 47 1.71 -5.54 1.60
CA LEU A 47 2.57 -6.69 1.33
C LEU A 47 3.59 -6.96 2.45
N PRO A 48 4.18 -8.18 2.51
CA PRO A 48 5.01 -8.58 3.65
C PRO A 48 6.34 -7.84 3.79
N GLY A 49 6.92 -7.31 2.72
CA GLY A 49 8.22 -6.66 2.81
C GLY A 49 8.80 -6.17 1.48
N ALA A 50 9.42 -5.00 1.51
CA ALA A 50 10.29 -4.49 0.46
C ALA A 50 11.42 -5.47 0.15
N PHE A 51 11.92 -5.45 -1.11
CA PHE A 51 12.99 -6.31 -1.63
C PHE A 51 12.73 -7.83 -1.60
N THR A 52 11.54 -8.28 -1.23
CA THR A 52 11.18 -9.71 -1.27
C THR A 52 10.75 -10.15 -2.69
N PRO A 53 10.92 -11.42 -3.08
CA PRO A 53 10.83 -11.85 -4.49
C PRO A 53 9.48 -11.54 -5.17
N THR A 54 8.37 -12.10 -4.69
CA THR A 54 7.04 -11.85 -5.27
C THR A 54 6.63 -10.39 -5.22
N CYS A 55 7.00 -9.68 -4.15
CA CYS A 55 6.67 -8.27 -3.99
C CYS A 55 7.39 -7.40 -5.05
N SER A 56 8.64 -7.72 -5.34
CA SER A 56 9.51 -6.93 -6.24
C SER A 56 9.37 -7.32 -7.71
N ALA A 57 9.10 -8.60 -7.99
CA ALA A 57 9.02 -9.11 -9.36
C ALA A 57 7.59 -9.10 -9.94
N GLN A 58 6.56 -9.04 -9.09
CA GLN A 58 5.17 -9.18 -9.55
C GLN A 58 4.23 -8.14 -8.93
N HIS A 59 4.16 -8.03 -7.61
CA HIS A 59 3.10 -7.27 -6.95
C HIS A 59 3.18 -5.75 -7.24
N VAL A 60 4.30 -5.10 -6.88
CA VAL A 60 4.48 -3.66 -7.16
C VAL A 60 4.55 -3.38 -8.67
N PRO A 61 5.33 -4.13 -9.49
CA PRO A 61 5.35 -3.91 -10.94
C PRO A 61 3.97 -3.96 -11.60
N GLY A 62 3.11 -4.91 -11.20
CA GLY A 62 1.75 -4.98 -11.72
C GLY A 62 0.96 -3.69 -11.49
N TYR A 63 1.07 -3.08 -10.30
CA TYR A 63 0.45 -1.78 -10.03
C TYR A 63 1.10 -0.62 -10.78
N VAL A 64 2.42 -0.64 -10.98
CA VAL A 64 3.13 0.36 -11.80
C VAL A 64 2.65 0.31 -13.26
N GLU A 65 2.48 -0.89 -13.82
CA GLU A 65 1.99 -1.12 -15.19
C GLU A 65 0.52 -0.71 -15.36
N HIS A 66 -0.34 -1.03 -14.39
CA HIS A 66 -1.77 -0.74 -14.45
C HIS A 66 -2.16 0.66 -13.93
N ALA A 67 -1.18 1.47 -13.48
CA ALA A 67 -1.46 2.74 -12.81
C ALA A 67 -2.29 3.71 -13.66
N GLU A 68 -2.06 3.77 -14.97
CA GLU A 68 -2.85 4.63 -15.86
C GLU A 68 -4.28 4.13 -16.03
N GLN A 69 -4.49 2.81 -16.14
CA GLN A 69 -5.81 2.22 -16.27
C GLN A 69 -6.62 2.39 -14.99
N LEU A 70 -6.00 2.19 -13.82
CA LEU A 70 -6.62 2.45 -12.52
C LEU A 70 -7.01 3.92 -12.36
N ARG A 71 -6.14 4.85 -12.76
CA ARG A 71 -6.45 6.29 -12.78
C ARG A 71 -7.60 6.63 -13.74
N ALA A 72 -7.60 6.06 -14.93
CA ALA A 72 -8.70 6.22 -15.89
C ALA A 72 -10.03 5.65 -15.37
N ALA A 73 -9.98 4.64 -14.49
CA ALA A 73 -11.14 4.09 -13.77
C ALA A 73 -11.53 4.90 -12.52
N GLY A 74 -10.94 6.08 -12.29
CA GLY A 74 -11.31 6.99 -11.21
C GLY A 74 -10.56 6.77 -9.90
N ILE A 75 -9.43 6.06 -9.89
CA ILE A 75 -8.54 5.98 -8.72
C ILE A 75 -7.62 7.21 -8.69
N ASP A 76 -7.67 8.00 -7.62
CA ASP A 76 -6.84 9.19 -7.43
C ASP A 76 -5.38 8.80 -7.08
N GLU A 77 -5.18 7.85 -6.17
CA GLU A 77 -3.85 7.38 -5.79
C GLU A 77 -3.80 5.87 -5.54
N ILE A 78 -2.60 5.32 -5.74
CA ILE A 78 -2.28 3.92 -5.48
C ILE A 78 -1.17 3.87 -4.43
N TRP A 79 -1.40 3.18 -3.33
CA TRP A 79 -0.45 3.06 -2.23
C TRP A 79 0.05 1.63 -2.09
N CYS A 80 1.36 1.49 -2.03
CA CYS A 80 2.04 0.29 -1.53
C CYS A 80 2.33 0.47 -0.04
N VAL A 81 1.70 -0.34 0.82
CA VAL A 81 1.96 -0.35 2.27
C VAL A 81 2.81 -1.57 2.65
N SER A 82 3.85 -1.34 3.44
CA SER A 82 4.65 -2.42 4.02
C SER A 82 5.13 -2.05 5.43
N VAL A 83 5.34 -3.07 6.26
CA VAL A 83 6.02 -2.95 7.55
C VAL A 83 7.53 -2.86 7.31
N ASN A 84 7.93 -1.70 6.80
CA ASN A 84 9.30 -1.27 6.52
C ASN A 84 9.38 0.23 6.82
N ASP A 85 10.56 0.75 7.14
CA ASP A 85 10.77 2.19 7.29
C ASP A 85 10.83 2.91 5.93
N ALA A 86 10.69 4.24 5.96
CA ALA A 86 10.64 5.05 4.76
C ALA A 86 11.96 5.07 3.97
N PHE A 87 13.13 4.91 4.59
CA PHE A 87 14.39 4.88 3.84
C PHE A 87 14.42 3.64 2.92
N VAL A 88 14.06 2.49 3.47
CA VAL A 88 13.94 1.23 2.72
C VAL A 88 12.86 1.33 1.64
N MET A 89 11.68 1.84 1.98
CA MET A 89 10.58 2.01 1.01
C MET A 89 10.93 2.99 -0.12
N GLY A 90 11.65 4.07 0.19
CA GLY A 90 12.13 5.03 -0.80
C GLY A 90 13.15 4.41 -1.76
N ALA A 91 14.16 3.70 -1.23
CA ALA A 91 15.13 2.99 -2.05
C ALA A 91 14.47 1.96 -2.97
N TRP A 92 13.55 1.17 -2.42
CA TRP A 92 12.81 0.17 -3.18
C TRP A 92 11.90 0.80 -4.26
N GLY A 93 11.26 1.92 -3.95
CA GLY A 93 10.45 2.69 -4.92
C GLY A 93 11.28 3.20 -6.09
N ARG A 94 12.51 3.66 -5.85
CA ARG A 94 13.45 4.07 -6.90
C ARG A 94 13.85 2.90 -7.79
N ASP A 95 14.20 1.76 -7.19
CA ASP A 95 14.57 0.53 -7.92
C ASP A 95 13.42 0.00 -8.79
N LEU A 96 12.17 0.19 -8.35
CA LEU A 96 10.96 -0.25 -9.05
C LEU A 96 10.29 0.85 -9.90
N HIS A 97 10.91 2.03 -10.00
CA HIS A 97 10.41 3.16 -10.80
C HIS A 97 8.96 3.57 -10.49
N THR A 98 8.60 3.65 -9.21
CA THR A 98 7.21 3.86 -8.76
C THR A 98 6.76 5.32 -8.80
N ALA A 99 7.69 6.27 -8.94
CA ALA A 99 7.42 7.70 -8.89
C ALA A 99 6.27 8.12 -9.84
N GLY A 100 5.29 8.86 -9.29
CA GLY A 100 4.12 9.34 -10.03
C GLY A 100 3.10 8.25 -10.40
N LYS A 101 3.28 7.01 -9.95
CA LYS A 101 2.38 5.88 -10.22
C LYS A 101 1.91 5.19 -8.93
N VAL A 102 2.84 4.85 -8.05
CA VAL A 102 2.57 4.18 -6.76
C VAL A 102 3.32 4.92 -5.66
N ARG A 103 2.60 5.35 -4.62
CA ARG A 103 3.18 5.93 -3.41
C ARG A 103 3.67 4.83 -2.48
N MET A 104 4.90 4.97 -1.99
CA MET A 104 5.58 3.94 -1.20
C MET A 104 5.42 4.27 0.29
N MET A 105 4.33 3.82 0.89
CA MET A 105 3.89 4.19 2.23
C MET A 105 4.45 3.23 3.28
N ALA A 106 5.40 3.72 4.07
CA ALA A 106 6.04 3.00 5.17
C ALA A 106 5.18 2.97 6.42
N ASP A 107 4.83 1.76 6.86
CA ASP A 107 4.24 1.46 8.17
C ASP A 107 5.29 0.78 9.07
N GLY A 108 6.46 1.42 9.24
CA GLY A 108 7.63 0.81 9.87
C GLY A 108 7.42 0.34 11.31
N SER A 109 6.41 0.87 12.00
CA SER A 109 6.00 0.46 13.36
C SER A 109 4.84 -0.55 13.38
N ALA A 110 4.38 -1.01 12.21
CA ALA A 110 3.21 -1.85 12.01
C ALA A 110 1.90 -1.28 12.58
N ALA A 111 1.84 0.03 12.88
CA ALA A 111 0.73 0.64 13.60
C ALA A 111 -0.56 0.59 12.76
N PHE A 112 -0.46 0.94 11.48
CA PHE A 112 -1.60 0.90 10.58
C PHE A 112 -2.04 -0.55 10.32
N THR A 113 -1.09 -1.43 10.02
CA THR A 113 -1.33 -2.85 9.76
C THR A 113 -1.97 -3.54 10.97
N HIS A 114 -1.53 -3.22 12.19
CA HIS A 114 -2.10 -3.72 13.43
C HIS A 114 -3.51 -3.19 13.66
N ALA A 115 -3.76 -1.90 13.42
CA ALA A 115 -5.10 -1.31 13.52
C ALA A 115 -6.10 -1.91 12.52
N LEU A 116 -5.63 -2.28 11.33
CA LEU A 116 -6.42 -3.05 10.36
C LEU A 116 -6.64 -4.51 10.79
N GLY A 117 -5.87 -5.02 11.76
CA GLY A 117 -5.84 -6.43 12.13
C GLY A 117 -5.39 -7.33 10.98
N LEU A 118 -4.41 -6.84 10.20
CA LEU A 118 -3.86 -7.52 9.02
C LEU A 118 -2.37 -7.89 9.21
N THR A 119 -1.92 -8.07 10.45
CA THR A 119 -0.56 -8.54 10.74
C THR A 119 -0.44 -10.06 10.59
N GLN A 120 0.78 -10.53 10.33
CA GLN A 120 1.18 -11.93 10.42
C GLN A 120 2.58 -12.03 11.04
N ASP A 121 2.87 -13.15 11.70
CA ASP A 121 4.19 -13.43 12.24
C ASP A 121 5.04 -14.22 11.23
N LEU A 122 6.10 -13.59 10.72
CA LEU A 122 7.08 -14.18 9.81
C LEU A 122 8.46 -14.35 10.49
N SER A 123 8.50 -14.49 11.82
CA SER A 123 9.73 -14.71 12.59
C SER A 123 10.49 -15.97 12.15
N ALA A 124 9.79 -17.02 11.72
CA ALA A 124 10.42 -18.22 11.15
C ALA A 124 11.25 -17.94 9.87
N ARG A 125 11.04 -16.78 9.23
CA ARG A 125 11.81 -16.30 8.06
C ARG A 125 12.72 -15.11 8.41
N GLY A 126 12.91 -14.82 9.70
CA GLY A 126 13.72 -13.68 10.17
C GLY A 126 13.11 -12.30 9.90
N MET A 127 11.80 -12.23 9.64
CA MET A 127 11.14 -10.96 9.25
C MET A 127 10.39 -10.29 10.42
N GLY A 128 10.08 -11.04 11.49
CA GLY A 128 9.25 -10.56 12.59
C GLY A 128 7.79 -10.38 12.19
N ILE A 129 7.08 -9.46 12.86
CA ILE A 129 5.71 -9.09 12.54
C ILE A 129 5.68 -8.26 11.26
N ARG A 130 4.84 -8.68 10.31
CA ARG A 130 4.68 -8.04 8.99
C ARG A 130 3.22 -7.93 8.59
N SER A 131 2.96 -7.27 7.47
CA SER A 131 1.63 -7.22 6.88
C SER A 131 1.29 -8.52 6.14
N LEU A 132 0.02 -8.92 6.19
CA LEU A 132 -0.58 -9.82 5.21
C LEU A 132 -0.49 -9.20 3.81
N ARG A 133 -0.60 -10.04 2.79
CA ARG A 133 -0.76 -9.53 1.42
C ARG A 133 -2.23 -9.25 1.19
N TYR A 134 -2.57 -8.06 0.72
CA TYR A 134 -3.95 -7.69 0.43
C TYR A 134 -4.03 -6.52 -0.56
N ALA A 135 -5.22 -6.30 -1.11
CA ALA A 135 -5.60 -5.06 -1.78
C ALA A 135 -6.97 -4.61 -1.30
N MET A 136 -7.16 -3.30 -1.18
CA MET A 136 -8.46 -2.70 -0.87
C MET A 136 -8.69 -1.45 -1.71
N VAL A 137 -9.93 -1.29 -2.17
CA VAL A 137 -10.42 -0.03 -2.74
C VAL A 137 -11.08 0.74 -1.62
N VAL A 138 -10.70 2.01 -1.48
CA VAL A 138 -11.19 2.91 -0.44
C VAL A 138 -11.78 4.13 -1.11
N ASP A 139 -12.94 4.59 -0.65
CA ASP A 139 -13.60 5.77 -1.21
C ASP A 139 -14.15 6.62 -0.06
N GLY A 140 -13.66 7.85 0.05
CA GLY A 140 -13.99 8.75 1.15
C GLY A 140 -13.55 8.22 2.52
N GLY A 141 -12.45 7.47 2.56
CA GLY A 141 -11.94 6.82 3.77
C GLY A 141 -12.71 5.59 4.24
N VAL A 142 -13.66 5.07 3.45
CA VAL A 142 -14.41 3.84 3.73
C VAL A 142 -13.98 2.72 2.80
N VAL A 143 -13.76 1.52 3.34
CA VAL A 143 -13.39 0.33 2.56
C VAL A 143 -14.57 -0.12 1.70
N LYS A 144 -14.38 -0.16 0.38
CA LYS A 144 -15.39 -0.59 -0.60
C LYS A 144 -15.20 -2.02 -1.07
N THR A 145 -13.94 -2.44 -1.24
CA THR A 145 -13.58 -3.83 -1.50
C THR A 145 -12.37 -4.19 -0.66
N LEU A 146 -12.25 -5.47 -0.30
CA LEU A 146 -11.13 -6.00 0.47
C LEU A 146 -10.82 -7.41 -0.02
N ALA A 147 -9.61 -7.60 -0.55
CA ALA A 147 -9.08 -8.87 -1.01
C ALA A 147 -7.83 -9.21 -0.20
N VAL A 148 -7.97 -10.06 0.82
CA VAL A 148 -6.86 -10.52 1.66
C VAL A 148 -6.42 -11.90 1.19
N GLU A 149 -5.13 -12.07 0.98
CA GLU A 149 -4.53 -13.33 0.55
C GLU A 149 -4.41 -14.32 1.71
N ALA A 150 -4.56 -15.61 1.41
CA ALA A 150 -4.09 -16.64 2.32
C ALA A 150 -2.54 -16.57 2.45
N PRO A 151 -1.95 -16.98 3.59
CA PRO A 151 -0.51 -16.91 3.78
C PRO A 151 0.28 -17.58 2.64
N GLY A 152 1.19 -16.83 2.02
CA GLY A 152 2.02 -17.30 0.91
C GLY A 152 1.34 -17.31 -0.47
N LYS A 153 0.10 -16.84 -0.57
CA LYS A 153 -0.63 -16.69 -1.84
C LYS A 153 -0.49 -15.29 -2.44
N PHE A 154 -0.85 -15.23 -3.73
CA PHE A 154 -0.95 -14.02 -4.54
C PHE A 154 -1.89 -14.31 -5.72
N GLU A 155 -3.18 -14.39 -5.41
CA GLU A 155 -4.24 -14.84 -6.32
C GLU A 155 -5.36 -13.80 -6.49
N VAL A 156 -5.48 -12.84 -5.58
CA VAL A 156 -6.61 -11.89 -5.52
C VAL A 156 -6.21 -10.43 -5.31
N SER A 157 -4.99 -10.17 -4.83
CA SER A 157 -4.52 -8.83 -4.50
C SER A 157 -3.72 -8.17 -5.62
N ASP A 158 -3.64 -8.77 -6.81
CA ASP A 158 -2.93 -8.17 -7.94
C ASP A 158 -3.73 -7.02 -8.59
N ALA A 159 -3.02 -6.16 -9.32
CA ALA A 159 -3.61 -4.97 -9.92
C ALA A 159 -4.71 -5.28 -10.96
N ALA A 160 -4.59 -6.38 -11.70
CA ALA A 160 -5.57 -6.76 -12.71
C ALA A 160 -6.87 -7.23 -12.05
N SER A 161 -6.77 -8.04 -11.00
CA SER A 161 -7.92 -8.42 -10.16
C SER A 161 -8.60 -7.19 -9.57
N VAL A 162 -7.84 -6.23 -9.02
CA VAL A 162 -8.42 -4.98 -8.51
C VAL A 162 -9.13 -4.19 -9.61
N LEU A 163 -8.49 -3.98 -10.77
CA LEU A 163 -9.07 -3.22 -11.88
C LEU A 163 -10.40 -3.84 -12.36
N ALA A 164 -10.49 -5.17 -12.41
CA ALA A 164 -11.72 -5.88 -12.79
C ALA A 164 -12.89 -5.65 -11.82
N THR A 165 -12.62 -5.30 -10.55
CA THR A 165 -13.68 -4.97 -9.58
C THR A 165 -14.19 -3.53 -9.69
N LEU A 166 -13.53 -2.66 -10.46
CA LEU A 166 -13.89 -1.25 -10.60
C LEU A 166 -14.79 -0.97 -11.81
N THR A 167 -14.81 -1.87 -12.78
CA THR A 167 -15.43 -1.68 -14.11
C THR A 167 -16.80 -2.33 -14.25
N SER A 168 -17.42 -2.72 -13.14
CA SER A 168 -18.74 -3.37 -13.06
C SER A 168 -19.85 -2.44 -12.57
#